data_AF-A0A838NK51-F1
#
_entry.id   AF-A0A838NK51-F1
#
_cell.length_a   1.000
_cell.length_b   1.000
_cell.length_c   1.000
_cell.angle_alpha   90.00
_cell.angle_beta   90.00
_cell.angle_gamma   90.00
#
_symmetry.space_group_name_H-M   'P 1'
#
loop_
_entity.id
_entity.type
_entity.pdbx_description
1 polymer ?
#
loop_
_entity_poly.entity_id
_entity_poly.type
_entity_poly.pdbx_seq_one_letter_code
_entity_poly.pdbx_strand_id
1 'polypeptide(L)'
;MPRVYICSMDDLSMDDGFVAPPPPRLRQIGHIGGLVETLLSIGGWPFRLRRALGLQPRVRTVRQRIDVSLQAAPARPLRIAYASDLHAGPATNPDLLEAAYRALRAAEPDVLLLGGDFVSSDKAAVDSVATAMGSIPAPYGRFAVLGNHDWWCGADHITARLES
;
A
#
# COMPACT_ATOMS: atom_id res chain seq x y z
N MET A 1 21.54 -15.29 17.21
CA MET A 1 20.07 -15.14 17.29
C MET A 1 19.56 -14.64 15.96
N PRO A 2 18.60 -15.33 15.33
CA PRO A 2 18.02 -14.90 14.06
C PRO A 2 17.09 -13.73 14.31
N ARG A 3 17.06 -12.80 13.36
CA ARG A 3 16.32 -11.54 13.50
C ARG A 3 15.44 -11.39 12.28
N VAL A 4 14.18 -11.06 12.48
CA VAL A 4 13.28 -10.67 11.41
C VAL A 4 13.15 -9.16 11.46
N TYR A 5 13.44 -8.50 10.36
CA TYR A 5 13.09 -7.08 10.17
C TYR A 5 11.79 -7.04 9.41
N ILE A 6 10.79 -6.31 9.91
CA ILE A 6 9.60 -5.97 9.14
C ILE A 6 9.70 -4.48 8.83
N CYS A 7 9.87 -4.17 7.55
CA CYS A 7 9.65 -2.83 7.03
C CYS A 7 8.19 -2.78 6.59
N SER A 8 7.29 -2.36 7.48
CA SER A 8 5.89 -2.17 7.12
C SER A 8 5.71 -0.77 6.54
N MET A 9 5.06 -0.70 5.39
CA MET A 9 4.40 0.51 4.93
C MET A 9 2.91 0.31 5.16
N ASP A 10 2.47 0.65 6.37
CA ASP A 10 1.05 0.74 6.67
C ASP A 10 0.58 2.12 6.18
N ASP A 11 -0.46 2.10 5.37
CA ASP A 11 -1.34 3.23 5.08
C ASP A 11 -0.74 4.40 4.27
N LEU A 12 -1.00 4.40 2.95
CA LEU A 12 -1.08 5.65 2.18
C LEU A 12 -2.49 6.27 2.24
N SER A 13 -3.42 5.61 2.90
CA SER A 13 -4.64 6.23 3.39
C SER A 13 -4.34 6.94 4.72
N MET A 14 -5.30 7.75 5.14
CA MET A 14 -5.11 8.80 6.12
C MET A 14 -4.74 8.24 7.51
N ASP A 15 -3.64 8.72 8.09
CA ASP A 15 -3.46 8.74 9.55
C ASP A 15 -4.62 9.56 10.15
N ASP A 16 -5.69 8.86 10.55
CA ASP A 16 -6.80 9.38 11.33
C ASP A 16 -6.32 9.65 12.77
N GLY A 17 -5.64 10.78 12.96
CA GLY A 17 -5.52 11.43 14.26
C GLY A 17 -6.86 11.97 14.81
N PHE A 18 -7.99 11.59 14.20
CA PHE A 18 -9.33 11.89 14.65
C PHE A 18 -10.08 10.57 14.88
N VAL A 19 -10.08 10.08 16.12
CA VAL A 19 -11.10 9.13 16.56
C VAL A 19 -12.42 9.89 16.57
N ALA A 20 -13.16 9.82 15.46
CA ALA A 20 -14.53 10.30 15.42
C ALA A 20 -15.32 9.55 16.50
N PRO A 21 -16.06 10.25 17.40
CA PRO A 21 -16.97 9.56 18.29
C PRO A 21 -17.93 8.73 17.43
N PRO A 22 -18.31 7.50 17.87
CA PRO A 22 -19.16 6.62 17.09
C PRO A 22 -20.41 7.41 16.69
N PRO A 23 -20.78 7.42 15.39
CA PRO A 23 -21.90 8.22 14.94
C PRO A 23 -23.13 7.84 15.76
N PRO A 24 -23.92 8.82 16.23
CA PRO A 24 -25.17 8.50 16.90
C PRO A 24 -25.96 7.60 15.96
N ARG A 25 -26.56 6.52 16.50
CA ARG A 25 -27.35 5.54 15.74
C ARG A 25 -28.52 6.25 15.06
N LEU A 26 -28.24 6.84 13.91
CA LEU A 26 -29.21 7.45 13.03
C LEU A 26 -29.67 6.35 12.10
N ARG A 27 -30.95 5.99 12.30
CA ARG A 27 -31.74 5.23 11.33
C ARG A 27 -31.42 5.71 9.92
N GLN A 28 -31.09 4.75 9.05
CA GLN A 28 -31.13 4.81 7.60
C GLN A 28 -31.81 6.08 7.04
N ILE A 29 -31.02 6.98 6.48
CA ILE A 29 -31.46 7.94 5.47
C ILE A 29 -30.56 7.71 4.25
N GLY A 30 -31.16 7.22 3.18
CA GLY A 30 -30.46 6.70 2.01
C GLY A 30 -29.85 7.76 1.07
N HIS A 31 -28.93 7.26 0.25
CA HIS A 31 -28.54 7.73 -1.10
C HIS A 31 -27.96 9.14 -1.33
N ILE A 32 -28.01 10.10 -0.40
CA ILE A 32 -27.53 11.48 -0.69
C ILE A 32 -26.03 11.66 -0.41
N GLY A 33 -25.47 10.97 0.59
CA GLY A 33 -24.05 11.12 0.98
C GLY A 33 -23.06 10.72 -0.11
N GLY A 34 -23.30 9.60 -0.79
CA GLY A 34 -22.40 9.10 -1.84
C GLY A 34 -22.36 9.99 -3.09
N LEU A 35 -23.41 10.76 -3.37
CA LEU A 35 -23.46 11.62 -4.56
C LEU A 35 -22.60 12.87 -4.40
N VAL A 36 -22.53 13.42 -3.19
CA VAL A 36 -21.68 14.58 -2.84
C VAL A 36 -20.21 14.19 -2.87
N GLU A 37 -19.87 13.03 -2.29
CA GLU A 37 -18.52 12.48 -2.32
C GLU A 37 -18.04 12.18 -3.75
N THR A 38 -18.94 11.63 -4.58
CA THR A 38 -18.69 11.43 -6.01
C THR A 38 -18.45 12.75 -6.73
N LEU A 39 -19.32 13.77 -6.54
CA LEU A 39 -19.22 15.09 -7.17
C LEU A 39 -17.95 15.85 -6.78
N LEU A 40 -17.55 15.79 -5.51
CA LEU A 40 -16.31 16.40 -5.02
C LEU A 40 -15.07 15.69 -5.58
N SER A 41 -15.17 14.40 -5.88
CA SER A 41 -14.08 13.59 -6.42
C SER A 41 -13.95 13.63 -7.95
N ILE A 42 -14.90 14.26 -8.67
CA ILE A 42 -14.87 14.38 -10.14
C ILE A 42 -13.58 15.08 -10.57
N GLY A 43 -12.80 14.40 -11.41
CA GLY A 43 -11.54 14.94 -11.95
C GLY A 43 -10.40 15.05 -10.93
N GLY A 44 -10.56 14.49 -9.73
CA GLY A 44 -9.52 14.41 -8.70
C GLY A 44 -9.00 15.77 -8.23
N TRP A 45 -9.75 16.87 -8.45
CA TRP A 45 -9.29 18.22 -8.12
C TRP A 45 -8.98 18.43 -6.63
N PRO A 46 -9.64 17.79 -5.65
CA PRO A 46 -9.25 17.92 -4.24
C PRO A 46 -7.86 17.34 -3.98
N PHE A 47 -7.52 16.21 -4.62
CA PHE A 47 -6.19 15.59 -4.54
C PHE A 47 -5.13 16.47 -5.21
N ARG A 48 -5.45 17.07 -6.37
CA ARG A 48 -4.55 18.02 -7.06
C ARG A 48 -4.31 19.29 -6.25
N LEU A 49 -5.35 19.83 -5.62
CA LEU A 49 -5.24 21.00 -4.74
C LEU A 49 -4.40 20.68 -3.50
N ARG A 50 -4.65 19.56 -2.84
CA ARG A 50 -3.87 19.08 -1.69
C ARG A 50 -2.39 18.90 -2.05
N ARG A 51 -2.10 18.36 -3.26
CA ARG A 51 -0.73 18.27 -3.81
C ARG A 51 -0.11 19.65 -4.00
N ALA A 52 -0.83 20.59 -4.62
CA ALA A 52 -0.34 21.94 -4.84
C ALA A 52 -0.05 22.69 -3.52
N LEU A 53 -0.84 22.40 -2.47
CA LEU A 53 -0.65 22.93 -1.12
C LEU A 53 0.42 22.17 -0.30
N GLY A 54 1.05 21.13 -0.85
CA GLY A 54 2.09 20.36 -0.16
C GLY A 54 1.59 19.53 1.03
N LEU A 55 0.28 19.35 1.19
CA LEU A 55 -0.37 18.66 2.31
C LEU A 55 -0.33 17.12 2.15
N GLN A 56 0.75 16.61 1.59
CA GLN A 56 0.88 15.21 1.22
C GLN A 56 1.35 14.36 2.42
N PRO A 57 0.91 13.10 2.53
CA PRO A 57 1.49 12.18 3.49
C PRO A 57 2.99 12.04 3.19
N ARG A 58 3.78 11.76 4.23
CA ARG A 58 5.18 11.39 4.05
C ARG A 58 5.32 9.89 4.24
N VAL A 59 6.12 9.26 3.39
CA VAL A 59 6.50 7.86 3.62
C VAL A 59 7.19 7.75 4.96
N ARG A 60 6.61 6.95 5.85
CA ARG A 60 7.20 6.62 7.14
C ARG A 60 7.71 5.19 7.08
N THR A 61 8.99 5.02 7.36
CA THR A 61 9.59 3.69 7.46
C THR A 61 9.59 3.26 8.91
N VAL A 62 8.80 2.24 9.25
CA VAL A 62 8.84 1.61 10.56
C VAL A 62 9.74 0.38 10.49
N ARG A 63 10.77 0.33 11.34
CA ARG A 63 11.65 -0.84 11.46
C ARG A 63 11.34 -1.52 12.78
N GLN A 64 10.70 -2.69 12.71
CA GLN A 64 10.50 -3.53 13.87
C GLN A 64 11.49 -4.68 13.89
N ARG A 65 11.94 -5.01 15.10
CA ARG A 65 12.79 -6.17 15.34
C ARG A 65 12.00 -7.17 16.17
N ILE A 66 11.87 -8.37 15.63
CA ILE A 66 11.22 -9.49 16.31
C ILE A 66 12.28 -10.55 16.52
N ASP A 67 12.55 -10.87 17.79
CA ASP A 67 13.42 -11.99 18.15
C ASP A 67 12.55 -13.24 18.24
N VAL A 68 12.80 -14.20 17.34
CA VAL A 68 12.03 -15.44 17.25
C VAL A 68 12.87 -16.59 17.77
N SER A 69 12.33 -17.35 18.72
CA SER A 69 12.96 -18.60 19.19
C SER A 69 12.71 -19.70 18.17
N LEU A 70 13.69 -19.93 17.30
CA LEU A 70 13.66 -21.03 16.34
C LEU A 70 14.44 -22.23 16.87
N GLN A 71 13.92 -23.44 16.66
CA GLN A 71 14.62 -24.69 17.01
C GLN A 71 15.98 -24.81 16.30
N ALA A 72 16.08 -24.27 15.08
CA ALA A 72 17.33 -24.05 14.36
C ALA A 72 17.41 -22.59 13.93
N ALA A 73 18.42 -21.87 14.41
CA ALA A 73 18.64 -20.49 14.02
C ALA A 73 19.31 -20.42 12.63
N PRO A 74 18.81 -19.63 11.68
CA PRO A 74 19.54 -19.35 10.44
C PRO A 74 20.87 -18.66 10.72
N ALA A 75 21.84 -18.88 9.82
CA ALA A 75 23.19 -18.34 9.91
C ALA A 75 23.24 -16.80 9.92
N ARG A 76 22.23 -16.15 9.35
CA ARG A 76 22.06 -14.69 9.38
C ARG A 76 20.60 -14.29 9.63
N PRO A 77 20.36 -13.07 10.14
CA PRO A 77 19.04 -12.44 10.14
C PRO A 77 18.34 -12.47 8.79
N LEU A 78 17.02 -12.66 8.82
CA LEU A 78 16.13 -12.56 7.67
C LEU A 78 15.52 -11.15 7.62
N ARG A 79 15.61 -10.47 6.49
CA ARG A 79 14.97 -9.16 6.27
C ARG A 79 13.68 -9.36 5.47
N ILE A 80 12.56 -8.93 6.03
CA ILE A 80 11.26 -8.98 5.38
C ILE A 80 10.78 -7.54 5.15
N ALA A 81 10.51 -7.19 3.90
CA ALA A 81 9.78 -5.97 3.59
C ALA A 81 8.30 -6.31 3.40
N TYR A 82 7.41 -5.46 3.90
CA TYR A 82 5.98 -5.59 3.77
C TYR A 82 5.39 -4.28 3.23
N ALA A 83 4.55 -4.37 2.20
CA ALA A 83 3.85 -3.22 1.64
C ALA A 83 2.42 -3.60 1.26
N SER A 84 1.47 -2.71 1.54
CA SER A 84 0.06 -2.82 1.13
C SER A 84 -0.50 -1.44 0.79
N ASP A 85 -1.75 -1.39 0.30
CA ASP A 85 -2.54 -0.15 0.16
C ASP A 85 -1.85 0.93 -0.66
N LEU A 86 -1.16 0.53 -1.73
CA LEU A 86 -0.49 1.46 -2.64
C LEU A 86 -1.49 2.32 -3.40
N HIS A 87 -2.65 1.73 -3.71
CA HIS A 87 -3.75 2.37 -4.44
C HIS A 87 -3.28 3.13 -5.68
N ALA A 88 -2.37 2.56 -6.46
CA ALA A 88 -1.82 3.23 -7.63
C ALA A 88 -2.96 3.62 -8.61
N GLY A 89 -2.91 4.84 -9.11
CA GLY A 89 -3.92 5.39 -10.00
C GLY A 89 -3.85 6.92 -10.11
N PRO A 90 -4.76 7.54 -10.87
CA PRO A 90 -4.71 8.98 -11.20
C PRO A 90 -4.77 9.92 -9.99
N ALA A 91 -5.38 9.48 -8.89
CA ALA A 91 -5.50 10.26 -7.66
C ALA A 91 -4.27 10.13 -6.73
N THR A 92 -3.36 9.19 -7.02
CA THR A 92 -2.23 8.85 -6.16
C THR A 92 -1.00 9.64 -6.58
N ASN A 93 -0.27 10.18 -5.60
CA ASN A 93 0.94 10.94 -5.92
C ASN A 93 2.07 9.99 -6.37
N PRO A 94 2.58 10.11 -7.61
CA PRO A 94 3.69 9.27 -8.08
C PRO A 94 4.97 9.48 -7.24
N ASP A 95 5.21 10.68 -6.72
CA ASP A 95 6.40 10.95 -5.90
C ASP A 95 6.35 10.19 -4.56
N LEU A 96 5.13 9.94 -4.05
CA LEU A 96 4.90 9.19 -2.82
C LEU A 96 5.13 7.69 -3.03
N LEU A 97 4.63 7.14 -4.14
CA LEU A 97 4.90 5.77 -4.56
C LEU A 97 6.39 5.53 -4.81
N GLU A 98 7.07 6.45 -5.50
CA GLU A 98 8.52 6.30 -5.72
C GLU A 98 9.31 6.40 -4.41
N ALA A 99 8.91 7.27 -3.48
CA ALA A 99 9.50 7.30 -2.15
C ALA A 99 9.30 5.98 -1.38
N ALA A 100 8.14 5.33 -1.54
CA ALA A 100 7.84 4.01 -0.98
C ALA A 100 8.76 2.95 -1.56
N TYR A 101 8.84 2.86 -2.90
CA TYR A 101 9.69 1.89 -3.59
C TYR A 101 11.17 2.09 -3.24
N ARG A 102 11.62 3.33 -3.11
CA ARG A 102 12.98 3.65 -2.66
C ARG A 102 13.23 3.18 -1.24
N ALA A 103 12.26 3.37 -0.33
CA ALA A 103 12.39 2.90 1.06
C ALA A 103 12.46 1.36 1.14
N LEU A 104 11.62 0.66 0.36
CA LEU A 104 11.63 -0.80 0.25
C LEU A 104 12.95 -1.32 -0.34
N ARG A 105 13.47 -0.71 -1.43
CA ARG A 105 14.78 -1.06 -1.99
C ARG A 105 15.91 -0.84 -0.99
N ALA A 106 15.91 0.28 -0.28
CA ALA A 106 16.92 0.62 0.72
C ALA A 106 16.87 -0.27 1.97
N ALA A 107 15.78 -1.02 2.19
CA ALA A 107 15.70 -2.02 3.25
C ALA A 107 16.48 -3.30 2.92
N GLU A 108 16.89 -3.50 1.65
CA GLU A 108 17.56 -4.69 1.15
C GLU A 108 16.88 -5.99 1.64
N PRO A 109 15.59 -6.20 1.31
CA PRO A 109 14.85 -7.33 1.83
C PRO A 109 15.34 -8.65 1.23
N ASP A 110 15.27 -9.70 2.04
CA ASP A 110 15.43 -11.07 1.58
C ASP A 110 14.12 -11.63 1.01
N VAL A 111 13.00 -11.21 1.61
CA VAL A 111 11.63 -11.55 1.21
C VAL A 111 10.82 -10.26 1.12
N LEU A 112 10.04 -10.12 0.04
CA LEU A 112 9.07 -9.04 -0.11
C LEU A 112 7.65 -9.62 0.01
N LEU A 113 6.89 -9.13 0.98
CA LEU A 113 5.49 -9.48 1.20
C LEU A 113 4.61 -8.31 0.74
N LEU A 114 3.59 -8.62 -0.04
CA LEU A 114 2.70 -7.64 -0.66
C LEU A 114 1.26 -7.93 -0.23
N GLY A 115 0.69 -7.04 0.58
CA GLY A 115 -0.59 -7.25 1.29
C GLY A 115 -1.85 -6.94 0.50
N GLY A 116 -1.76 -6.50 -0.76
CA GLY A 116 -2.90 -6.17 -1.61
C GLY A 116 -3.20 -4.67 -1.69
N ASP A 117 -4.28 -4.34 -2.41
CA ASP A 117 -4.71 -2.99 -2.76
C ASP A 117 -3.64 -2.23 -3.55
N PHE A 118 -3.18 -2.87 -4.63
CA PHE A 118 -2.16 -2.34 -5.53
C PHE A 118 -2.67 -1.20 -6.38
N VAL A 119 -3.91 -1.29 -6.85
CA VAL A 119 -4.58 -0.28 -7.68
C VAL A 119 -5.76 0.34 -6.92
N SER A 120 -6.17 1.56 -7.30
CA SER A 120 -7.37 2.19 -6.73
C SER A 120 -8.63 1.89 -7.55
N SER A 121 -8.76 2.53 -8.71
CA SER A 121 -9.88 2.35 -9.64
C SER A 121 -9.44 2.16 -11.09
N ASP A 122 -8.13 2.30 -11.35
CA ASP A 122 -7.54 2.16 -12.67
C ASP A 122 -6.62 0.94 -12.71
N LYS A 123 -7.11 -0.14 -13.32
CA LYS A 123 -6.33 -1.37 -13.51
C LYS A 123 -5.07 -1.15 -14.35
N ALA A 124 -4.99 -0.11 -15.20
CA ALA A 124 -3.81 0.16 -16.01
C ALA A 124 -2.60 0.56 -15.15
N ALA A 125 -2.82 1.01 -13.91
CA ALA A 125 -1.74 1.34 -12.99
C ALA A 125 -0.97 0.09 -12.52
N VAL A 126 -1.53 -1.12 -12.64
CA VAL A 126 -0.91 -2.37 -12.17
C VAL A 126 0.45 -2.62 -12.81
N ASP A 127 0.63 -2.24 -14.08
CA ASP A 127 1.89 -2.44 -14.82
C ASP A 127 3.05 -1.68 -14.17
N SER A 128 2.77 -0.45 -13.74
CA SER A 128 3.74 0.40 -13.07
C SER A 128 4.12 -0.17 -11.70
N VAL A 129 3.12 -0.69 -10.97
CA VAL A 129 3.33 -1.33 -9.66
C VAL A 129 4.13 -2.61 -9.81
N ALA A 130 3.76 -3.48 -10.75
CA ALA A 130 4.44 -4.74 -11.03
C ALA A 130 5.90 -4.50 -11.43
N THR A 131 6.15 -3.54 -12.34
CA THR A 131 7.51 -3.15 -12.75
C THR A 131 8.33 -2.64 -11.57
N ALA A 132 7.77 -1.72 -10.77
CA ALA A 132 8.47 -1.14 -9.64
C ALA A 132 8.78 -2.17 -8.55
N MET A 133 7.81 -3.00 -8.17
CA MET A 133 7.98 -4.07 -7.18
C MET A 133 8.90 -5.18 -7.68
N GLY A 134 8.83 -5.53 -8.97
CA GLY A 134 9.70 -6.50 -9.62
C GLY A 134 11.18 -6.09 -9.59
N SER A 135 11.46 -4.78 -9.58
CA SER A 135 12.82 -4.23 -9.47
C SER A 135 13.44 -4.34 -8.07
N ILE A 136 12.64 -4.64 -7.04
CA ILE A 136 13.12 -4.75 -5.66
C ILE A 136 13.78 -6.12 -5.46
N PRO A 137 15.06 -6.17 -5.01
CA PRO A 137 15.71 -7.44 -4.71
C PRO A 137 14.95 -8.19 -3.61
N ALA A 138 14.62 -9.45 -3.88
CA ALA A 138 13.98 -10.36 -2.93
C ALA A 138 14.44 -11.79 -3.25
N PRO A 139 15.68 -12.17 -2.87
CA PRO A 139 16.31 -13.44 -3.28
C PRO A 139 15.55 -14.69 -2.84
N TYR A 140 14.72 -14.60 -1.78
CA TYR A 140 13.87 -15.71 -1.32
C TYR A 140 12.43 -15.61 -1.83
N GLY A 141 12.16 -14.65 -2.72
CA GLY A 141 10.89 -14.53 -3.41
C GLY A 141 10.06 -13.32 -2.97
N ARG A 142 9.06 -13.05 -3.80
CA ARG A 142 8.03 -12.04 -3.59
C ARG A 142 6.70 -12.76 -3.48
N PHE A 143 5.92 -12.43 -2.47
CA PHE A 143 4.62 -13.07 -2.22
C PHE A 143 3.56 -11.99 -2.15
N ALA A 144 2.49 -12.14 -2.93
CA ALA A 144 1.41 -11.19 -3.00
C ALA A 144 0.07 -11.85 -2.71
N VAL A 145 -0.81 -11.09 -2.07
CA VAL A 145 -2.25 -11.38 -2.00
C VAL A 145 -3.01 -10.22 -2.61
N LEU A 146 -4.20 -10.48 -3.13
CA LEU A 146 -5.07 -9.44 -3.68
C LEU A 146 -5.89 -8.78 -2.57
N GLY A 147 -6.00 -7.46 -2.63
CA GLY A 147 -6.91 -6.67 -1.80
C GLY A 147 -8.26 -6.45 -2.46
N ASN A 148 -9.20 -5.82 -1.76
CA ASN A 148 -10.56 -5.59 -2.28
C ASN A 148 -10.58 -4.69 -3.52
N HIS A 149 -9.72 -3.68 -3.62
CA HIS A 149 -9.64 -2.83 -4.81
C HIS A 149 -9.13 -3.61 -6.03
N ASP A 150 -8.21 -4.55 -5.80
CA ASP A 150 -7.73 -5.42 -6.87
C ASP A 150 -8.85 -6.33 -7.38
N TRP A 151 -9.66 -6.89 -6.46
CA TRP A 151 -10.85 -7.65 -6.82
C TRP A 151 -11.85 -6.82 -7.65
N TRP A 152 -12.13 -5.59 -7.23
CA TRP A 152 -13.07 -4.71 -7.94
C TRP A 152 -12.56 -4.28 -9.33
N CYS A 153 -11.25 -4.15 -9.50
CA CYS A 153 -10.63 -3.74 -10.78
C CYS A 153 -10.39 -4.91 -11.75
N GLY A 154 -10.61 -6.15 -11.31
CA GLY A 154 -10.45 -7.37 -12.10
C GLY A 154 -9.26 -8.20 -11.65
N ALA A 155 -9.51 -9.07 -10.66
CA ALA A 155 -8.50 -9.92 -10.02
C ALA A 155 -7.63 -10.70 -11.02
N ASP A 156 -8.24 -11.36 -12.03
CA ASP A 156 -7.49 -12.18 -12.99
C ASP A 156 -6.47 -11.36 -13.78
N HIS A 157 -6.84 -10.14 -14.17
CA HIS A 157 -5.94 -9.24 -14.89
C HIS A 157 -4.79 -8.80 -13.99
N ILE A 158 -5.09 -8.43 -12.75
CA ILE A 158 -4.07 -7.96 -11.81
C ILE A 158 -3.09 -9.08 -11.46
N THR A 159 -3.60 -10.28 -11.16
CA THR A 159 -2.76 -11.47 -10.92
C THR A 159 -1.83 -11.73 -12.10
N ALA A 160 -2.36 -11.75 -13.33
CA ALA A 160 -1.55 -12.02 -14.51
C ALA A 160 -0.41 -10.99 -14.73
N ARG A 161 -0.61 -9.73 -14.29
CA ARG A 161 0.44 -8.69 -14.38
C ARG A 161 1.40 -8.69 -13.20
N LEU A 162 1.00 -9.18 -12.03
CA LEU A 162 1.90 -9.36 -10.90
C LEU A 162 2.78 -10.61 -11.04
N GLU A 163 2.32 -11.62 -11.78
CA GLU A 163 3.05 -12.85 -12.05
C GLU A 163 4.02 -12.77 -13.25
N SER A 164 3.90 -11.73 -14.09
CA SER A 164 4.76 -11.52 -15.27
C SER A 164 6.11 -10.91 -14.92
#